data_AF-A0A0C2IU43-F1
#
_entry.id   AF-A0A0C2IU43-F1
#
_cell.length_a   1.000
_cell.length_b   1.000
_cell.length_c   1.000
_cell.angle_alpha   90.00
_cell.angle_beta   90.00
_cell.angle_gamma   90.00
#
_symmetry.space_group_name_H-M   'P 1'
#
loop_
_entity.id
_entity.type
_entity.pdbx_description
1 polymer ?
#
loop_
_entity_poly.entity_id
_entity_poly.type
_entity_poly.pdbx_seq_one_letter_code
_entity_poly.pdbx_strand_id
1 'polypeptide(L)'
;MLNRLQKQLPYIKEDFTRSFYNKVDETTFEHKLSHTCRISDFKESAYGDDLNKLYFQNHKDRSFDKIGEDYESLYHIANSLLLSQRFEEAGKAYIRVAEFAFSNKIDFWIVINRLDEAAECFLMINNCLAFHCSMRAANIYLKNGCTEKGIEHCVRWGYKFASKFGNHRAAEAFYNKADKIRHEHKLSHNCVITQFKKSDYGDDVNELHDDIEKSDCHHAQM
;
A
#
# COMPACT_ATOMS: atom_id res chain seq x y z
N MET A 1 32.42 42.84 4.76
CA MET A 1 31.20 42.95 3.92
C MET A 1 31.46 42.09 2.70
N LEU A 2 30.90 40.91 2.43
CA LEU A 2 29.67 40.16 2.70
C LEU A 2 30.12 38.67 2.82
N ASN A 3 29.86 37.82 3.81
CA ASN A 3 28.64 37.27 4.40
C ASN A 3 27.46 36.92 3.47
N ARG A 4 27.04 35.64 3.57
CA ARG A 4 25.72 35.02 3.24
C ARG A 4 25.51 34.65 1.75
N LEU A 5 25.13 33.43 1.34
CA LEU A 5 24.56 32.24 1.96
C LEU A 5 24.89 31.02 1.07
N GLN A 6 25.62 30.03 1.58
CA GLN A 6 25.62 28.69 1.01
C GLN A 6 25.13 27.76 2.13
N LYS A 7 23.81 27.67 2.27
CA LYS A 7 23.18 26.74 3.21
C LYS A 7 23.36 25.33 2.64
N GLN A 8 24.19 24.57 3.34
CA GLN A 8 24.28 23.12 3.25
C GLN A 8 22.89 22.52 3.55
N LEU A 9 22.38 21.71 2.62
CA LEU A 9 21.36 20.72 2.92
C LEU A 9 22.08 19.44 3.36
N PRO A 10 21.78 18.89 4.55
CA PRO A 10 22.37 17.62 4.95
C PRO A 10 21.76 16.50 4.12
N TYR A 11 22.64 15.83 3.38
CA TYR A 11 22.37 14.59 2.67
C TYR A 11 22.23 13.47 3.71
N ILE A 12 20.98 13.10 4.02
CA ILE A 12 20.67 11.99 4.92
C ILE A 12 20.92 10.67 4.16
N LYS A 13 22.09 10.07 4.38
CA LYS A 13 22.33 8.64 4.18
C LYS A 13 21.97 7.95 5.49
N GLU A 14 20.78 7.39 5.58
CA GLU A 14 20.43 6.46 6.64
C GLU A 14 20.04 5.11 6.04
N ASP A 15 20.61 4.07 6.64
CA ASP A 15 20.52 2.65 6.28
C ASP A 15 19.07 2.17 6.15
N PHE A 16 18.62 2.02 4.90
CA PHE A 16 17.23 1.76 4.54
C PHE A 16 16.80 0.29 4.70
N THR A 17 17.69 -0.62 5.08
CA THR A 17 17.39 -2.06 5.15
C THR A 17 17.17 -2.61 6.56
N ARG A 18 17.37 -1.83 7.65
CA ARG A 18 17.35 -2.41 9.01
C ARG A 18 16.54 -1.67 10.10
N SER A 19 15.97 -0.50 9.83
CA SER A 19 15.38 0.35 10.89
C SER A 19 13.84 0.30 11.00
N PHE A 20 13.12 -0.20 10.00
CA PHE A 20 11.67 0.06 9.92
C PHE A 20 10.74 -0.89 10.70
N TYR A 21 11.25 -1.96 11.34
CA TYR A 21 10.41 -2.95 12.02
C TYR A 21 10.46 -2.94 13.56
N ASN A 22 11.35 -2.17 14.20
CA ASN A 22 11.51 -2.25 15.66
C ASN A 22 10.59 -1.33 16.48
N LYS A 23 9.40 -0.92 16.00
CA LYS A 23 8.48 -0.11 16.82
C LYS A 23 7.01 -0.11 16.40
N VAL A 24 6.51 -1.23 15.89
CA VAL A 24 5.08 -1.56 15.98
C VAL A 24 5.00 -2.73 16.95
N ASP A 25 4.24 -2.60 18.03
CA ASP A 25 4.04 -3.66 19.01
C ASP A 25 3.43 -4.91 18.32
N GLU A 26 4.29 -5.82 17.87
CA GLU A 26 3.93 -7.09 17.23
C GLU A 26 3.19 -8.01 18.21
N THR A 27 3.39 -7.83 19.52
CA THR A 27 2.95 -8.76 20.56
C THR A 27 1.43 -8.77 20.79
N THR A 28 0.68 -7.75 20.36
CA THR A 28 -0.78 -7.70 20.58
C THR A 28 -1.59 -8.13 19.36
N PHE A 29 -1.00 -8.20 18.17
CA PHE A 29 -1.72 -8.46 16.92
C PHE A 29 -1.68 -9.94 16.47
N GLU A 30 -0.74 -10.73 16.99
CA GLU A 30 -0.51 -12.13 16.58
C GLU A 30 -1.60 -13.12 17.02
N HIS A 31 -2.41 -12.79 18.02
CA HIS A 31 -3.18 -13.83 18.72
C HIS A 31 -4.57 -14.19 18.12
N LYS A 32 -4.98 -13.62 16.97
CA LYS A 32 -6.36 -13.78 16.44
C LYS A 32 -6.50 -14.08 14.94
N LEU A 33 -5.41 -14.38 14.21
CA LEU A 33 -5.50 -14.74 12.78
C LEU A 33 -5.74 -16.26 12.69
N SER A 34 -6.94 -16.69 12.29
CA SER A 34 -7.24 -18.12 12.10
C SER A 34 -6.52 -18.68 10.87
N HIS A 35 -5.84 -19.81 11.10
CA HIS A 35 -5.39 -20.91 10.22
C HIS A 35 -4.97 -20.76 8.74
N THR A 36 -4.95 -19.59 8.09
CA THR A 36 -4.37 -19.49 6.73
C THR A 36 -3.34 -18.40 6.51
N CYS A 37 -3.11 -17.48 7.47
CA CYS A 37 -1.95 -16.60 7.42
C CYS A 37 -1.64 -16.10 8.83
N ARG A 38 -0.69 -16.72 9.55
CA ARG A 38 -0.11 -16.07 10.73
C ARG A 38 0.93 -15.08 10.24
N ILE A 39 0.90 -13.86 10.75
CA ILE A 39 1.96 -12.86 10.47
C ILE A 39 3.34 -13.41 10.87
N SER A 40 3.39 -14.27 11.90
CA SER A 40 4.59 -14.99 12.34
C SER A 40 5.13 -16.05 11.36
N ASP A 41 4.33 -16.51 10.39
CA ASP A 41 4.78 -17.49 9.39
C ASP A 41 5.70 -16.84 8.33
N PHE A 42 5.78 -15.51 8.31
CA PHE A 42 6.71 -14.74 7.51
C PHE A 42 7.96 -14.34 8.33
N LYS A 43 8.70 -15.34 8.83
CA LYS A 43 10.15 -15.16 8.97
C LYS A 43 10.70 -15.02 7.57
N GLU A 44 11.21 -13.83 7.22
CA GLU A 44 12.09 -13.53 6.06
C GLU A 44 12.13 -14.69 5.05
N SER A 45 11.02 -14.93 4.35
CA SER A 45 11.05 -15.98 3.36
C SER A 45 11.94 -15.41 2.26
N ALA A 46 13.14 -15.99 2.13
CA ALA A 46 14.15 -15.73 1.13
C ALA A 46 13.64 -16.07 -0.28
N TYR A 47 12.47 -15.56 -0.67
CA TYR A 47 11.91 -15.64 -2.01
C TYR A 47 12.59 -14.60 -2.88
N GLY A 48 13.89 -14.79 -3.11
CA GLY A 48 14.63 -13.93 -4.02
C GLY A 48 16.14 -14.05 -3.97
N ASP A 49 16.75 -14.65 -2.95
CA ASP A 49 18.20 -14.44 -2.70
C ASP A 49 19.13 -14.90 -3.84
N ASP A 50 18.79 -15.96 -4.58
CA ASP A 50 19.63 -16.45 -5.68
C ASP A 50 19.43 -15.71 -7.01
N LEU A 51 18.25 -15.13 -7.27
CA LEU A 51 18.02 -14.28 -8.46
C LEU A 51 18.34 -12.80 -8.21
N ASN A 52 18.20 -12.33 -6.97
CA ASN A 52 18.45 -10.95 -6.57
C ASN A 52 19.95 -10.63 -6.48
N LYS A 53 20.79 -11.53 -5.95
CA LYS A 53 22.23 -11.25 -5.86
C LYS A 53 22.89 -11.04 -7.23
N LEU A 54 22.48 -11.79 -8.25
CA LEU A 54 23.06 -11.66 -9.59
C LEU A 54 22.68 -10.34 -10.29
N TYR A 55 21.50 -9.78 -10.00
CA TYR A 55 21.00 -8.59 -10.68
C TYR A 55 21.40 -7.27 -10.01
N PHE A 56 21.71 -7.24 -8.72
CA PHE A 56 21.95 -5.97 -7.99
C PHE A 56 23.42 -5.51 -7.90
N GLN A 57 24.41 -6.37 -8.17
CA GLN A 57 25.83 -6.02 -7.96
C GLN A 57 26.50 -5.20 -9.09
N ASN A 58 25.87 -5.00 -10.25
CA ASN A 58 26.55 -4.49 -11.46
C ASN A 58 26.15 -3.09 -11.97
N HIS A 59 25.48 -2.23 -11.20
CA HIS A 59 24.71 -1.12 -11.82
C HIS A 59 24.87 0.29 -11.24
N LYS A 60 26.09 0.72 -10.93
CA LYS A 60 26.33 2.13 -10.53
C LYS A 60 26.39 3.12 -11.70
N ASP A 61 26.61 2.67 -12.94
CA ASP A 61 26.78 3.55 -14.11
C ASP A 61 25.89 3.14 -15.31
N ARG A 62 24.58 2.89 -15.10
CA ARG A 62 23.66 2.65 -16.22
C ARG A 62 23.20 3.97 -16.84
N SER A 63 23.19 4.04 -18.18
CA SER A 63 22.53 5.13 -18.91
C SER A 63 21.02 5.11 -18.62
N PHE A 64 20.39 6.28 -18.69
CA PHE A 64 18.94 6.42 -18.48
C PHE A 64 18.14 5.53 -19.44
N ASP A 65 18.56 5.43 -20.70
CA ASP A 65 17.92 4.61 -21.73
C ASP A 65 17.87 3.13 -21.33
N LYS A 66 18.97 2.60 -20.77
CA LYS A 66 19.04 1.21 -20.34
C LYS A 66 18.12 0.90 -19.15
N ILE A 67 17.94 1.85 -18.23
CA ILE A 67 17.01 1.68 -17.11
C ILE A 67 15.57 1.55 -17.63
N GLY A 68 15.21 2.34 -18.64
CA GLY A 68 13.90 2.26 -19.29
C GLY A 68 13.66 0.90 -19.96
N GLU A 69 14.62 0.43 -20.75
CA GLU A 69 14.54 -0.88 -21.43
C GLU A 69 14.43 -2.05 -20.43
N ASP A 70 15.25 -2.03 -19.37
CA ASP A 70 15.23 -3.06 -18.32
C ASP A 70 13.89 -3.06 -17.57
N TYR A 71 13.35 -1.88 -17.26
CA TYR A 71 12.03 -1.73 -16.64
C TYR A 71 10.91 -2.31 -17.52
N GLU A 72 10.87 -1.92 -18.80
CA GLU A 72 9.83 -2.37 -19.74
C GLU A 72 9.89 -3.88 -19.98
N SER A 73 11.08 -4.45 -20.07
CA SER A 73 11.28 -5.89 -20.19
C SER A 73 10.71 -6.65 -18.99
N LEU A 74 11.03 -6.21 -17.76
CA LEU A 74 10.49 -6.82 -16.54
C LEU A 74 8.96 -6.69 -16.46
N TYR A 75 8.42 -5.52 -16.83
CA TYR A 75 6.99 -5.26 -16.83
C TYR A 75 6.26 -6.13 -17.87
N HIS A 76 6.83 -6.29 -19.06
CA HIS A 76 6.28 -7.18 -20.10
C HIS A 76 6.21 -8.63 -19.62
N ILE A 77 7.22 -9.11 -18.89
CA ILE A 77 7.21 -10.46 -18.30
C ILE A 77 6.04 -10.59 -17.31
N ALA A 78 5.87 -9.62 -16.41
CA ALA A 78 4.78 -9.63 -15.44
C ALA A 78 3.39 -9.65 -16.12
N ASN A 79 3.20 -8.82 -17.15
CA ASN A 79 1.96 -8.79 -17.94
C ASN A 79 1.70 -10.10 -18.69
N SER A 80 2.73 -10.71 -19.28
CA SER A 80 2.61 -11.99 -19.98
C SER A 80 2.14 -13.11 -19.03
N LEU A 81 2.68 -13.13 -17.80
CA LEU A 81 2.25 -14.05 -16.75
C LEU A 81 0.79 -13.79 -16.34
N LEU A 82 0.40 -12.52 -16.18
CA LEU A 82 -0.98 -12.13 -15.85
C LEU A 82 -1.96 -12.58 -16.94
N LEU A 83 -1.66 -12.33 -18.22
CA LEU A 83 -2.48 -12.74 -19.36
C LEU A 83 -2.60 -14.27 -19.47
N SER A 84 -1.58 -14.99 -19.01
CA SER A 84 -1.58 -16.45 -18.92
C SER A 84 -2.28 -16.98 -17.66
N GLN A 85 -2.94 -16.12 -16.87
CA GLN A 85 -3.64 -16.43 -15.60
C GLN A 85 -2.73 -17.06 -14.53
N ARG A 86 -1.41 -16.82 -14.63
CA ARG A 86 -0.42 -17.25 -13.64
C ARG A 86 -0.28 -16.19 -12.55
N PHE A 87 -1.36 -16.01 -11.77
CA PHE A 87 -1.51 -14.88 -10.86
C PHE A 87 -0.41 -14.82 -9.78
N GLU A 88 -0.01 -15.95 -9.21
CA GLU A 88 1.03 -15.95 -8.17
C GLU A 88 2.38 -15.46 -8.73
N GLU A 89 2.81 -15.98 -9.88
CA GLU A 89 4.05 -15.58 -10.53
C GLU A 89 3.98 -14.16 -11.07
N ALA A 90 2.83 -13.74 -11.61
CA ALA A 90 2.58 -12.36 -12.03
C ALA A 90 2.72 -11.39 -10.85
N GLY A 91 2.10 -11.70 -9.70
CA GLY A 91 2.21 -10.89 -8.49
C GLY A 91 3.66 -10.74 -8.01
N LYS A 92 4.42 -11.85 -8.00
CA LYS A 92 5.86 -11.82 -7.67
C LYS A 92 6.66 -11.01 -8.69
N ALA A 93 6.35 -11.12 -9.98
CA ALA A 93 7.02 -10.35 -11.02
C ALA A 93 6.73 -8.85 -10.89
N TYR A 94 5.49 -8.44 -10.61
CA TYR A 94 5.16 -7.03 -10.36
C TYR A 94 5.87 -6.46 -9.11
N ILE A 95 6.01 -7.24 -8.04
CA ILE A 95 6.85 -6.82 -6.89
C ILE A 95 8.27 -6.53 -7.35
N ARG A 96 8.88 -7.39 -8.17
CA ARG A 96 10.24 -7.17 -8.70
C ARG A 96 10.32 -5.91 -9.57
N VAL A 97 9.31 -5.65 -10.39
CA VAL A 97 9.24 -4.41 -11.20
C VAL A 97 9.15 -3.18 -10.27
N ALA A 98 8.33 -3.23 -9.22
CA ALA A 98 8.21 -2.16 -8.24
C ALA A 98 9.53 -1.90 -7.49
N GLU A 99 10.24 -2.97 -7.12
CA GLU A 99 11.55 -2.88 -6.47
C GLU A 99 12.63 -2.34 -7.39
N PHE A 100 12.66 -2.79 -8.64
CA PHE A 100 13.54 -2.23 -9.67
C PHE A 100 13.29 -0.73 -9.86
N ALA A 101 12.03 -0.33 -9.99
CA ALA A 101 11.65 1.08 -10.11
C ALA A 101 12.11 1.90 -8.89
N PHE A 102 11.86 1.40 -7.68
CA PHE A 102 12.27 2.06 -6.44
C PHE A 102 13.80 2.20 -6.35
N SER A 103 14.56 1.13 -6.61
CA SER A 103 16.03 1.12 -6.54
C SER A 103 16.68 2.06 -7.56
N ASN A 104 16.08 2.21 -8.73
CA ASN A 104 16.56 3.11 -9.79
C ASN A 104 15.97 4.52 -9.70
N LYS A 105 15.27 4.86 -8.59
CA LYS A 105 14.64 6.17 -8.37
C LYS A 105 13.71 6.59 -9.51
N ILE A 106 13.05 5.60 -10.12
CA ILE A 106 11.92 5.86 -11.01
C ILE A 106 10.79 6.46 -10.16
N ASP A 107 9.94 7.25 -10.80
CA ASP A 107 8.81 7.94 -10.18
C ASP A 107 7.99 6.99 -9.26
N PHE A 108 7.66 7.47 -8.05
CA PHE A 108 7.01 6.63 -7.03
C PHE A 108 5.56 6.24 -7.41
N TRP A 109 4.88 6.98 -8.30
CA TRP A 109 3.59 6.57 -8.87
C TRP A 109 3.72 5.24 -9.60
N ILE A 110 4.83 5.04 -10.31
CA ILE A 110 5.12 3.77 -10.99
C ILE A 110 5.28 2.65 -9.96
N VAL A 111 6.05 2.88 -8.88
CA VAL A 111 6.22 1.88 -7.81
C VAL A 111 4.88 1.49 -7.20
N ILE A 112 4.01 2.47 -6.92
CA ILE A 112 2.68 2.22 -6.36
C ILE A 112 1.80 1.44 -7.32
N ASN A 113 1.76 1.81 -8.61
CA ASN A 113 0.95 1.10 -9.60
C ASN A 113 1.34 -0.38 -9.71
N ARG A 114 2.65 -0.68 -9.67
CA ARG A 114 3.15 -2.06 -9.72
C ARG A 114 2.83 -2.83 -8.44
N LEU A 115 2.84 -2.17 -7.27
CA LEU A 115 2.37 -2.79 -6.03
C LEU A 115 0.85 -3.04 -6.05
N ASP A 116 0.05 -2.14 -6.62
CA ASP A 116 -1.39 -2.33 -6.79
C ASP A 116 -1.69 -3.52 -7.71
N GLU A 117 -0.99 -3.66 -8.83
CA GLU A 117 -1.11 -4.81 -9.73
C GLU A 117 -0.69 -6.12 -9.06
N ALA A 118 0.42 -6.10 -8.31
CA ALA A 118 0.83 -7.26 -7.51
C ALA A 118 -0.26 -7.64 -6.50
N ALA A 119 -0.82 -6.64 -5.81
CA ALA A 119 -1.86 -6.85 -4.83
C ALA A 119 -3.11 -7.48 -5.46
N GLU A 120 -3.54 -6.98 -6.63
CA GLU A 120 -4.67 -7.57 -7.37
C GLU A 120 -4.40 -9.01 -7.78
N CYS A 121 -3.19 -9.33 -8.25
CA CYS A 121 -2.82 -10.71 -8.59
C CYS A 121 -2.94 -11.64 -7.37
N PHE A 122 -2.39 -11.24 -6.22
CA PHE A 122 -2.49 -12.02 -4.99
C PHE A 122 -3.93 -12.07 -4.44
N LEU A 123 -4.69 -11.01 -4.65
CA LEU A 123 -6.10 -10.94 -4.29
C LEU A 123 -6.90 -12.01 -5.04
N MET A 124 -6.66 -12.19 -6.35
CA MET A 124 -7.33 -13.21 -7.18
C MET A 124 -7.14 -14.65 -6.68
N ILE A 125 -6.06 -14.92 -5.95
CA ILE A 125 -5.76 -16.25 -5.37
C ILE A 125 -5.88 -16.28 -3.85
N ASN A 126 -6.54 -15.27 -3.26
CA ASN A 126 -6.74 -15.12 -1.81
C ASN A 126 -5.45 -15.25 -0.98
N ASN A 127 -4.35 -14.69 -1.50
CA ASN A 127 -3.05 -14.71 -0.85
C ASN A 127 -2.83 -13.44 -0.01
N CYS A 128 -2.36 -13.58 1.24
CA CYS A 128 -2.15 -12.46 2.15
C CYS A 128 -1.09 -11.45 1.68
N LEU A 129 -0.26 -11.78 0.69
CA LEU A 129 0.63 -10.82 0.02
C LEU A 129 -0.15 -9.64 -0.60
N ALA A 130 -1.43 -9.81 -0.93
CA ALA A 130 -2.29 -8.71 -1.36
C ALA A 130 -2.31 -7.57 -0.32
N PHE A 131 -2.51 -7.92 0.95
CA PHE A 131 -2.55 -6.95 2.05
C PHE A 131 -1.20 -6.20 2.17
N HIS A 132 -0.10 -6.94 2.11
CA HIS A 132 1.24 -6.37 2.24
C HIS A 132 1.58 -5.41 1.09
N CYS A 133 1.26 -5.78 -0.15
CA CYS A 133 1.48 -4.94 -1.32
C CYS A 133 0.70 -3.62 -1.22
N SER A 134 -0.60 -3.66 -0.91
CA SER A 134 -1.43 -2.47 -0.78
C SER A 134 -1.02 -1.61 0.43
N MET A 135 -0.68 -2.22 1.56
CA MET A 135 -0.20 -1.47 2.73
C MET A 135 1.16 -0.81 2.44
N ARG A 136 2.04 -1.46 1.69
CA ARG A 136 3.31 -0.88 1.22
C ARG A 136 3.04 0.32 0.30
N ALA A 137 2.11 0.20 -0.65
CA ALA A 137 1.71 1.30 -1.53
C ALA A 137 1.15 2.50 -0.76
N ALA A 138 0.25 2.27 0.20
CA ALA A 138 -0.28 3.32 1.09
C ALA A 138 0.85 4.07 1.82
N ASN A 139 1.83 3.35 2.37
CA ASN A 139 2.96 3.96 3.07
C ASN A 139 3.87 4.77 2.12
N ILE A 140 4.00 4.38 0.85
CA ILE A 140 4.74 5.16 -0.15
C ILE A 140 4.03 6.49 -0.43
N TYR A 141 2.69 6.52 -0.50
CA TYR A 141 1.96 7.79 -0.61
C TYR A 141 2.30 8.75 0.54
N LEU A 142 2.24 8.25 1.77
CA LEU A 142 2.50 9.06 2.97
C LEU A 142 3.93 9.60 3.00
N LYS A 143 4.91 8.76 2.68
CA LYS A 143 6.33 9.16 2.63
C LYS A 143 6.61 10.26 1.60
N ASN A 144 5.79 10.35 0.54
CA ASN A 144 5.92 11.36 -0.51
C ASN A 144 4.94 12.53 -0.33
N GLY A 145 4.38 12.72 0.87
CA GLY A 145 3.49 13.85 1.19
C GLY A 145 2.11 13.79 0.52
N CYS A 146 1.75 12.67 -0.12
CA CYS A 146 0.47 12.47 -0.79
C CYS A 146 -0.58 11.91 0.18
N THR A 147 -0.79 12.60 1.31
CA THR A 147 -1.57 12.10 2.46
C THR A 147 -3.00 11.69 2.08
N GLU A 148 -3.72 12.55 1.35
CA GLU A 148 -5.11 12.28 0.95
C GLU A 148 -5.23 11.03 0.08
N LYS A 149 -4.32 10.85 -0.88
CA LYS A 149 -4.27 9.65 -1.73
C LYS A 149 -3.89 8.41 -0.94
N GLY A 150 -3.04 8.54 0.08
CA GLY A 150 -2.76 7.45 1.03
C GLY A 150 -4.00 7.01 1.81
N ILE A 151 -4.81 7.96 2.27
CA ILE A 151 -6.09 7.71 2.94
C ILE A 151 -7.08 7.04 1.96
N GLU A 152 -7.26 7.60 0.77
CA GLU A 152 -8.14 7.06 -0.27
C GLU A 152 -7.75 5.62 -0.60
N HIS A 153 -6.45 5.35 -0.79
CA HIS A 153 -5.93 4.03 -1.07
C HIS A 153 -6.25 3.04 0.06
N CYS A 154 -6.09 3.44 1.33
CA CYS A 154 -6.46 2.61 2.46
C CYS A 154 -7.96 2.28 2.43
N VAL A 155 -8.83 3.27 2.29
CA VAL A 155 -10.30 3.06 2.28
C VAL A 155 -10.70 2.15 1.12
N ARG A 156 -10.16 2.38 -0.09
CA ARG A 156 -10.44 1.59 -1.29
C ARG A 156 -10.04 0.12 -1.11
N TRP A 157 -8.85 -0.14 -0.58
CA TRP A 157 -8.39 -1.51 -0.33
C TRP A 157 -9.12 -2.17 0.83
N GLY A 158 -9.44 -1.41 1.90
CA GLY A 158 -10.28 -1.90 2.98
C GLY A 158 -11.63 -2.40 2.46
N TYR A 159 -12.27 -1.62 1.59
CA TYR A 159 -13.52 -2.02 0.95
C TYR A 159 -13.37 -3.28 0.09
N LYS A 160 -12.29 -3.40 -0.69
CA LYS A 160 -12.03 -4.62 -1.49
C LYS A 160 -11.88 -5.87 -0.61
N PHE A 161 -11.17 -5.78 0.52
CA PHE A 161 -11.01 -6.90 1.44
C PHE A 161 -12.32 -7.29 2.13
N ALA A 162 -13.14 -6.31 2.51
CA ALA A 162 -14.45 -6.58 3.11
C ALA A 162 -15.42 -7.20 2.09
N SER A 163 -15.58 -6.56 0.93
CA SER A 163 -16.61 -6.92 -0.07
C SER A 163 -16.28 -8.19 -0.84
N LYS A 164 -15.07 -8.29 -1.40
CA LYS A 164 -14.72 -9.42 -2.30
C LYS A 164 -14.31 -10.68 -1.56
N PHE A 165 -13.82 -10.57 -0.32
CA PHE A 165 -13.21 -11.69 0.40
C PHE A 165 -13.81 -11.97 1.77
N GLY A 166 -14.74 -11.13 2.25
CA GLY A 166 -15.25 -11.23 3.61
C GLY A 166 -14.17 -11.10 4.68
N ASN A 167 -12.99 -10.56 4.34
CA ASN A 167 -11.87 -10.41 5.26
C ASN A 167 -12.00 -9.08 6.01
N HIS A 168 -12.99 -9.03 6.89
CA HIS A 168 -13.30 -7.84 7.69
C HIS A 168 -12.12 -7.38 8.55
N ARG A 169 -11.27 -8.30 9.00
CA ARG A 169 -10.08 -7.95 9.80
C ARG A 169 -9.03 -7.21 8.97
N ALA A 170 -8.73 -7.68 7.76
CA ALA A 170 -7.83 -6.97 6.86
C ALA A 170 -8.40 -5.60 6.48
N ALA A 171 -9.72 -5.54 6.24
CA ALA A 171 -10.43 -4.29 5.97
C ALA A 171 -10.32 -3.29 7.12
N GLU A 172 -10.58 -3.73 8.35
CA GLU A 172 -10.47 -2.93 9.57
C GLU A 172 -9.06 -2.36 9.75
N ALA A 173 -8.01 -3.14 9.46
CA ALA A 173 -6.63 -2.64 9.51
C ALA A 173 -6.38 -1.47 8.54
N PHE A 174 -6.98 -1.50 7.34
CA PHE A 174 -6.91 -0.37 6.41
C PHE A 174 -7.71 0.84 6.89
N TYR A 175 -8.93 0.63 7.42
CA TYR A 175 -9.75 1.73 7.92
C TYR A 175 -9.11 2.41 9.13
N ASN A 176 -8.62 1.64 10.11
CA ASN A 176 -7.88 2.15 11.26
C ASN A 176 -6.63 2.93 10.83
N LYS A 177 -5.92 2.46 9.79
CA LYS A 177 -4.78 3.18 9.23
C LYS A 177 -5.21 4.50 8.60
N ALA A 178 -6.31 4.53 7.84
CA ALA A 178 -6.86 5.74 7.24
C ALA A 178 -7.25 6.79 8.31
N ASP A 179 -7.95 6.36 9.35
CA ASP A 179 -8.39 7.24 10.45
C ASP A 179 -7.22 7.77 11.27
N LYS A 180 -6.21 6.92 11.53
CA LYS A 180 -4.96 7.36 12.16
C LYS A 180 -4.29 8.47 11.35
N ILE A 181 -4.19 8.33 10.02
CA ILE A 181 -3.58 9.35 9.16
C ILE A 181 -4.41 10.65 9.19
N ARG A 182 -5.74 10.57 9.12
CA ARG A 182 -6.61 11.74 9.23
C ARG A 182 -6.38 12.50 10.53
N HIS A 183 -6.33 11.77 11.65
CA HIS A 183 -6.09 12.34 12.96
C HIS A 183 -4.72 13.02 13.05
N GLU A 184 -3.65 12.33 12.65
CA GLU A 184 -2.27 12.85 12.68
C GLU A 184 -2.11 14.13 11.83
N HIS A 185 -2.81 14.22 10.70
CA HIS A 185 -2.75 15.36 9.79
C HIS A 185 -3.88 16.39 9.98
N LYS A 186 -4.74 16.22 11.00
CA LYS A 186 -5.90 17.09 11.28
C LYS A 186 -6.83 17.28 10.07
N LEU A 187 -6.99 16.22 9.27
CA LEU A 187 -7.88 16.23 8.11
C LEU A 187 -9.30 15.92 8.58
N SER A 188 -10.26 16.80 8.24
CA SER A 188 -11.67 16.52 8.49
C SER A 188 -12.11 15.31 7.67
N HIS A 189 -12.81 14.38 8.31
CA HIS A 189 -13.44 13.28 7.60
C HIS A 189 -14.67 13.81 6.86
N ASN A 190 -14.57 13.97 5.54
CA ASN A 190 -15.73 14.16 4.68
C ASN A 190 -15.97 12.85 3.95
N CYS A 191 -16.83 11.99 4.49
CA CYS A 191 -17.22 10.77 3.78
C CYS A 191 -17.92 11.18 2.48
N VAL A 192 -17.34 10.91 1.31
CA VAL A 192 -17.99 11.23 0.03
C VAL A 192 -19.29 10.42 -0.17
N ILE A 193 -19.43 9.29 0.55
CA ILE A 193 -20.63 8.45 0.49
C ILE A 193 -21.85 9.17 1.10
N THR A 194 -21.68 10.18 1.95
CA THR A 194 -22.79 10.83 2.66
C THR A 194 -23.38 12.05 1.95
N GLN A 195 -23.50 12.04 0.61
CA GLN A 195 -24.64 12.75 0.03
C GLN A 195 -25.90 11.91 0.25
N PHE A 196 -26.43 12.03 1.48
CA PHE A 196 -27.72 11.46 1.84
C PHE A 196 -28.78 11.94 0.85
N LYS A 197 -29.25 11.03 0.00
CA LYS A 197 -30.42 11.24 -0.82
C LYS A 197 -31.53 10.38 -0.24
N LYS A 198 -32.49 11.04 0.41
CA LYS A 198 -33.68 10.40 0.97
C LYS A 198 -34.43 9.52 -0.05
N SER A 199 -34.33 9.84 -1.35
CA SER A 199 -34.89 9.05 -2.44
C SER A 199 -34.30 7.65 -2.58
N ASP A 200 -33.07 7.43 -2.09
CA ASP A 200 -32.31 6.21 -2.36
C ASP A 200 -32.67 5.08 -1.37
N TYR A 201 -33.42 5.38 -0.30
CA TYR A 201 -33.80 4.43 0.77
C TYR A 201 -35.26 3.96 0.71
N GLY A 202 -36.07 4.46 -0.23
CA GLY A 202 -37.49 4.08 -0.34
C GLY A 202 -38.27 4.28 0.98
N ASP A 203 -39.07 3.27 1.37
CA ASP A 203 -39.79 3.21 2.65
C ASP A 203 -39.03 2.41 3.75
N ASP A 204 -37.79 1.98 3.49
CA ASP A 204 -37.02 1.20 4.46
C ASP A 204 -36.35 2.09 5.50
N VAL A 205 -37.12 2.41 6.55
CA VAL A 205 -36.77 3.36 7.60
C VAL A 205 -35.60 2.88 8.47
N ASN A 206 -35.32 1.56 8.50
CA ASN A 206 -34.28 1.00 9.36
C ASN A 206 -32.88 1.24 8.78
N GLU A 207 -32.71 1.05 7.47
CA GLU A 207 -31.43 1.33 6.78
C GLU A 207 -31.10 2.83 6.83
N LEU A 208 -32.13 3.68 6.74
CA LEU A 208 -32.02 5.13 6.91
C LEU A 208 -31.49 5.53 8.30
N HIS A 209 -31.99 4.87 9.36
CA HIS A 209 -31.63 5.20 10.74
C HIS A 209 -30.16 4.85 11.03
N ASP A 210 -29.71 3.68 10.57
CA ASP A 210 -28.33 3.23 10.74
C ASP A 210 -27.31 4.15 10.06
N ASP A 211 -27.67 4.74 8.91
CA ASP A 211 -26.77 5.62 8.15
C ASP A 211 -26.82 7.08 8.64
N ILE A 212 -27.95 7.54 9.21
CA ILE A 212 -28.03 8.83 9.92
C ILE A 212 -27.17 8.78 11.19
N GLU A 213 -27.26 7.73 11.99
CA GLU A 213 -26.44 7.59 13.22
C GLU A 213 -24.94 7.58 12.91
N LYS A 214 -24.52 6.98 11.79
CA LYS A 214 -23.13 7.04 11.33
C LYS A 214 -22.71 8.43 10.87
N SER A 215 -23.63 9.28 10.45
CA SER A 215 -23.34 10.67 10.04
C SER A 215 -23.24 11.65 11.22
N ASP A 216 -23.99 11.38 12.30
CA ASP A 216 -24.09 12.25 13.48
C ASP A 216 -22.93 12.11 14.47
N CYS A 217 -22.02 11.14 14.26
CA CYS A 217 -20.80 11.02 15.08
C CYS A 217 -19.80 12.19 14.89
N HIS A 218 -20.11 13.19 14.05
CA HIS A 218 -19.35 14.42 13.87
C HIS A 218 -19.82 15.63 14.69
N HIS A 219 -20.88 15.53 15.51
CA HIS A 219 -21.38 16.67 16.30
C HIS A 219 -21.16 16.61 17.82
N ALA A 220 -20.55 15.54 18.36
CA ALA A 220 -20.45 15.32 19.81
C ALA A 220 -19.10 15.71 20.46
N GLN A 221 -18.30 16.56 19.82
CA GLN A 221 -17.08 17.13 20.44
C GLN A 221 -16.89 18.60 20.06
N MET A 222 -17.71 19.48 20.63
CA MET A 222 -17.37 20.89 20.88
C MET A 222 -17.63 21.23 22.34
#